data_AF-A0A2H5VE66-F1
#
_entry.id   AF-A0A2H5VE66-F1
#
_cell.length_a   1.000
_cell.length_b   1.000
_cell.length_c   1.000
_cell.angle_alpha   90.00
_cell.angle_beta   90.00
_cell.angle_gamma   90.00
#
_symmetry.space_group_name_H-M   'P 1'
#
loop_
_entity.id
_entity.type
_entity.pdbx_description
1 polymer ?
#
loop_
_entity_poly.entity_id
_entity_poly.type
_entity_poly.pdbx_seq_one_letter_code
_entity_poly.pdbx_strand_id
1 'polypeptide(L)'
;MGEFVKIAKVKDIPEGSLKGFKVDKEEIVLANINGKFYAIRDVCTHEGGPLSEGKLEGKIITCPWHKGKFDITNGEVVSPPPKVKVETYEVKVEGDDIYVKKGILDLVEVKTYITKKQAEAIEKLSGTDLVRATRYALMEVYKKAFREEKA
;
A
#
# COMPACT_ATOMS: atom_id res chain seq x y z
N MET A 1 16.34 -3.33 1.92
CA MET A 1 15.73 -4.65 2.24
C MET A 1 14.54 -4.39 3.14
N GLY A 2 13.32 -4.62 2.65
CA GLY A 2 12.11 -4.45 3.47
C GLY A 2 12.03 -5.51 4.57
N GLU A 3 11.64 -5.09 5.77
CA GLU A 3 11.46 -5.96 6.93
C GLU A 3 10.11 -6.68 6.86
N PHE A 4 10.09 -7.98 7.15
CA PHE A 4 8.85 -8.75 7.28
C PHE A 4 8.32 -8.65 8.70
N VAL A 5 7.04 -8.31 8.84
CA VAL A 5 6.37 -8.22 10.14
C VAL A 5 5.23 -9.21 10.19
N LYS A 6 5.16 -9.94 11.30
CA LYS A 6 4.08 -10.87 11.61
C LYS A 6 2.78 -10.09 11.84
N ILE A 7 1.73 -10.43 11.11
CA ILE A 7 0.44 -9.73 11.20
C ILE A 7 -0.72 -10.62 11.68
N ALA A 8 -0.69 -11.93 11.41
CA ALA A 8 -1.80 -12.83 11.69
C ALA A 8 -1.34 -14.28 11.72
N LYS A 9 -2.23 -15.19 12.14
CA LYS A 9 -2.11 -16.62 11.86
C LYS A 9 -3.01 -17.03 10.69
N VAL A 10 -2.65 -18.13 10.03
CA VAL A 10 -3.45 -18.74 8.94
C VAL A 10 -4.90 -18.99 9.37
N LYS A 11 -5.12 -19.38 10.64
CA LYS A 11 -6.45 -19.67 11.19
C LYS A 11 -7.32 -18.43 11.41
N ASP A 12 -6.73 -17.24 11.49
CA ASP A 12 -7.47 -16.00 11.73
C ASP A 12 -8.18 -15.48 10.47
N ILE A 13 -7.79 -16.00 9.30
CA ILE A 13 -8.29 -15.59 7.99
C ILE A 13 -8.65 -16.85 7.20
N PRO A 14 -9.84 -17.43 7.47
CA PRO A 14 -10.35 -18.56 6.70
C PRO A 14 -10.38 -18.29 5.20
N GLU A 15 -10.40 -19.35 4.41
CA GLU A 15 -10.52 -19.25 2.96
C GLU A 15 -11.78 -18.45 2.54
N GLY A 16 -11.61 -17.56 1.57
CA GLY A 16 -12.68 -16.68 1.08
C GLY A 16 -12.97 -15.49 1.99
N SER A 17 -12.19 -15.30 3.06
CA SER A 17 -12.31 -14.15 3.96
C SER A 17 -11.16 -13.16 3.81
N LEU A 18 -11.37 -11.97 4.39
CA LEU A 18 -10.41 -10.88 4.41
C LEU A 18 -10.39 -10.24 5.81
N LYS A 19 -9.28 -9.60 6.16
CA LYS A 19 -9.15 -8.87 7.43
C LYS A 19 -8.19 -7.70 7.29
N GLY A 20 -8.59 -6.57 7.87
CA GLY A 20 -7.77 -5.35 7.97
C GLY A 20 -6.80 -5.42 9.14
N PHE A 21 -5.61 -4.86 8.93
CA PHE A 21 -4.52 -4.79 9.89
C PHE A 21 -3.86 -3.42 9.81
N LYS A 22 -3.39 -2.94 10.96
CA LYS A 22 -2.58 -1.74 11.05
C LYS A 22 -1.16 -2.13 11.44
N VAL A 23 -0.21 -1.84 10.56
CA VAL A 23 1.22 -2.10 10.78
C VAL A 23 1.93 -0.75 10.76
N ASP A 24 2.31 -0.26 11.94
CA ASP A 24 2.83 1.09 12.15
C ASP A 24 1.90 2.19 11.59
N LYS A 25 2.25 2.76 10.44
CA LYS A 25 1.51 3.83 9.74
C LYS A 25 0.78 3.33 8.49
N GLU A 26 0.90 2.04 8.17
CA GLU A 26 0.26 1.42 7.02
C GLU A 26 -1.00 0.66 7.44
N GLU A 27 -2.03 0.79 6.61
CA GLU A 27 -3.28 0.07 6.74
C GLU A 27 -3.31 -0.97 5.61
N ILE A 28 -3.42 -2.23 5.98
CA ILE A 28 -3.24 -3.37 5.08
C ILE A 28 -4.46 -4.28 5.21
N VAL A 29 -5.03 -4.70 4.09
CA VAL A 29 -6.03 -5.76 4.08
C VAL A 29 -5.41 -7.03 3.52
N LEU A 30 -5.53 -8.12 4.28
CA LEU A 30 -5.06 -9.45 3.91
C LEU A 30 -6.28 -10.31 3.57
N ALA A 31 -6.24 -11.00 2.44
CA ALA A 31 -7.27 -11.95 2.03
C ALA A 31 -6.68 -13.33 1.76
N ASN A 32 -7.49 -14.35 2.03
CA ASN A 32 -7.17 -15.75 1.74
C ASN A 32 -7.97 -16.23 0.53
N ILE A 33 -7.30 -16.37 -0.61
CA ILE A 33 -7.89 -16.85 -1.86
C ILE A 33 -7.41 -18.28 -2.11
N ASN A 34 -8.30 -19.25 -1.92
CA ASN A 34 -8.03 -20.68 -2.14
C ASN A 34 -6.75 -21.17 -1.43
N GLY A 35 -6.56 -20.75 -0.17
CA GLY A 35 -5.39 -21.10 0.65
C GLY A 35 -4.15 -20.24 0.42
N LYS A 36 -4.18 -19.30 -0.55
CA LYS A 36 -3.08 -18.37 -0.81
C LYS A 36 -3.42 -16.96 -0.31
N PHE A 37 -2.47 -16.37 0.41
CA PHE A 37 -2.65 -15.06 1.03
C PHE A 37 -2.15 -13.93 0.15
N TYR A 38 -2.93 -12.86 0.07
CA TYR A 38 -2.62 -11.64 -0.68
C TYR A 38 -2.91 -10.42 0.17
N ALA A 39 -2.00 -9.45 0.14
CA ALA A 39 -2.10 -8.21 0.90
C ALA A 39 -2.07 -7.00 -0.02
N ILE A 40 -2.99 -6.07 0.19
CA ILE A 40 -3.02 -4.76 -0.47
C ILE A 40 -3.24 -3.67 0.58
N ARG A 41 -3.00 -2.43 0.19
CA ARG A 41 -3.32 -1.27 1.03
C ARG A 41 -4.81 -1.21 1.26
N ASP A 42 -5.21 -1.04 2.52
CA ASP A 42 -6.61 -1.03 2.94
C ASP A 42 -7.36 0.27 2.59
N VAL A 43 -6.65 1.24 2.03
CA VAL A 43 -7.18 2.57 1.71
C VAL A 43 -7.46 2.65 0.21
N CYS A 44 -8.75 2.70 -0.14
CA CYS A 44 -9.21 2.84 -1.51
C CYS A 44 -8.61 4.10 -2.17
N THR A 45 -8.06 3.95 -3.37
CA THR A 45 -7.39 5.04 -4.12
C THR A 45 -8.35 6.09 -4.70
N HIS A 46 -9.67 5.87 -4.60
CA HIS A 46 -10.67 6.85 -5.02
C HIS A 46 -10.79 7.98 -3.98
N GLU A 47 -11.33 7.68 -2.80
CA GLU A 47 -11.60 8.67 -1.74
C GLU A 47 -11.16 8.20 -0.35
N GLY A 48 -10.42 7.10 -0.25
CA GLY A 48 -9.84 6.64 1.01
C GLY A 48 -10.68 5.65 1.80
N GLY A 49 -11.73 5.07 1.21
CA GLY A 49 -12.58 4.10 1.90
C GLY A 49 -11.86 2.81 2.33
N PRO A 50 -12.24 2.23 3.48
CA PRO A 50 -11.62 1.03 4.02
C PRO A 50 -12.03 -0.20 3.21
N LEU A 51 -11.09 -0.83 2.51
CA LEU A 51 -11.37 -2.00 1.68
C LEU A 51 -11.73 -3.22 2.54
N SER A 52 -11.21 -3.29 3.76
CA SER A 52 -11.40 -4.35 4.74
C SER A 52 -12.82 -4.40 5.31
N GLU A 53 -13.58 -3.31 5.18
CA GLU A 53 -15.02 -3.27 5.47
C GLU A 53 -15.87 -3.54 4.21
N GLY A 54 -15.21 -3.82 3.09
CA GLY A 54 -15.82 -4.14 1.82
C GLY A 54 -16.27 -5.59 1.69
N LYS A 55 -16.58 -5.98 0.45
CA LYS A 55 -16.98 -7.35 0.11
C LYS A 55 -15.91 -8.00 -0.76
N LEU A 56 -15.48 -9.22 -0.41
CA LEU A 56 -14.64 -10.06 -1.25
C LEU A 56 -15.48 -11.10 -1.98
N GLU A 57 -15.31 -11.17 -3.30
CA GLU A 57 -15.93 -12.16 -4.17
C GLU A 57 -14.87 -12.75 -5.09
N GLY A 58 -14.47 -14.00 -4.82
CA GLY A 58 -13.28 -14.58 -5.44
C GLY A 58 -12.05 -13.74 -5.11
N LYS A 59 -11.38 -13.19 -6.13
CA LYS A 59 -10.23 -12.29 -5.97
C LYS A 59 -10.58 -10.80 -5.98
N ILE A 60 -11.87 -10.46 -6.07
CA ILE A 60 -12.32 -9.09 -6.29
C ILE A 60 -12.81 -8.51 -4.98
N ILE A 61 -12.16 -7.44 -4.52
CA ILE A 61 -12.60 -6.67 -3.36
C ILE A 61 -13.39 -5.45 -3.83
N THR A 62 -14.57 -5.25 -3.25
CA THR A 62 -15.48 -4.14 -3.55
C THR A 62 -15.46 -3.16 -2.39
N CYS A 63 -15.03 -1.92 -2.65
CA CYS A 63 -15.00 -0.84 -1.66
C CYS A 63 -16.41 -0.53 -1.14
N PRO A 64 -16.62 -0.39 0.18
CA PRO A 64 -17.94 -0.19 0.76
C PRO A 64 -18.56 1.15 0.38
N TRP A 65 -17.76 2.20 0.14
CA TRP A 65 -18.24 3.56 -0.10
C TRP A 65 -18.88 3.72 -1.49
N HIS A 66 -18.10 3.61 -2.56
CA HIS A 66 -18.55 3.88 -3.93
C HIS A 66 -18.50 2.67 -4.86
N LYS A 67 -18.36 1.47 -4.29
CA LYS A 67 -18.39 0.17 -5.00
C LYS A 67 -17.30 -0.02 -6.06
N GLY A 68 -16.25 0.79 -6.02
CA GLY A 68 -15.04 0.58 -6.80
C GLY A 68 -14.43 -0.78 -6.50
N LYS A 69 -13.93 -1.47 -7.52
CA LYS A 69 -13.44 -2.84 -7.40
C LYS A 69 -11.96 -2.95 -7.72
N PHE A 70 -11.27 -3.77 -6.94
CA PHE A 70 -9.86 -4.08 -7.14
C PHE A 70 -9.65 -5.60 -7.18
N ASP A 71 -8.65 -6.04 -7.92
CA ASP A 71 -8.14 -7.40 -7.83
C ASP A 71 -7.10 -7.46 -6.70
N ILE A 72 -7.38 -8.22 -5.65
CA ILE A 72 -6.52 -8.28 -4.46
C ILE A 72 -5.16 -8.93 -4.73
N THR A 73 -5.00 -9.65 -5.84
CA THR A 73 -3.76 -10.36 -6.16
C THR A 73 -2.67 -9.46 -6.73
N ASN A 74 -3.06 -8.33 -7.33
CA ASN A 74 -2.17 -7.40 -8.02
C ASN A 74 -2.47 -5.91 -7.76
N GLY A 75 -3.57 -5.61 -7.05
CA GLY A 75 -4.02 -4.26 -6.72
C GLY A 75 -4.71 -3.50 -7.86
N GLU A 76 -4.84 -4.10 -9.04
CA GLU A 76 -5.38 -3.43 -10.23
C GLU A 76 -6.85 -3.04 -10.07
N VAL A 77 -7.21 -1.92 -10.70
CA VAL A 77 -8.61 -1.49 -10.75
C VAL A 77 -9.36 -2.39 -11.72
N VAL A 78 -10.42 -3.01 -11.22
CA VAL A 78 -11.31 -3.87 -12.01
C VAL A 78 -12.57 -3.12 -12.41
N SER A 79 -13.05 -2.20 -11.56
CA SER A 79 -14.26 -1.42 -11.84
C SER A 79 -14.15 -0.02 -11.22
N PRO A 80 -14.59 1.03 -11.95
CA PRO A 80 -14.61 2.41 -11.45
C PRO A 80 -15.49 2.54 -10.18
N PRO A 81 -15.37 3.64 -9.41
CA PRO A 81 -14.70 4.91 -9.75
C PRO A 81 -13.18 5.04 -9.53
N PRO A 82 -12.44 4.13 -8.85
CA PRO A 82 -10.99 4.22 -8.80
C PRO A 82 -10.36 4.31 -10.19
N LYS A 83 -9.25 5.03 -10.30
CA LYS A 83 -8.48 5.17 -11.56
C LYS A 83 -7.04 4.68 -11.41
N VAL A 84 -6.61 4.44 -10.18
CA VAL A 84 -5.24 4.08 -9.81
C VAL A 84 -5.30 2.80 -9.00
N LYS A 85 -4.38 1.87 -9.28
CA LYS A 85 -4.23 0.64 -8.52
C LYS A 85 -3.88 0.91 -7.06
N VAL A 86 -4.24 -0.02 -6.18
CA VAL A 86 -3.75 -0.01 -4.79
C VAL A 86 -2.38 -0.65 -4.71
N GLU A 87 -1.61 -0.25 -3.70
CA GLU A 87 -0.31 -0.85 -3.41
C GLU A 87 -0.50 -2.30 -2.93
N THR A 88 0.39 -3.18 -3.37
CA THR A 88 0.44 -4.59 -2.97
C THR A 88 1.62 -4.81 -2.03
N TYR A 89 1.46 -5.74 -1.10
CA TYR A 89 2.53 -6.11 -0.19
C TYR A 89 2.94 -7.57 -0.39
N GLU A 90 4.24 -7.83 -0.22
CA GLU A 90 4.77 -9.19 -0.29
C GLU A 90 4.37 -9.95 0.98
N VAL A 91 3.68 -11.09 0.80
CA VAL A 91 3.22 -11.95 1.89
C VAL A 91 4.07 -13.21 1.95
N LYS A 92 4.52 -13.57 3.16
CA LYS A 92 5.24 -14.81 3.44
C LYS A 92 4.50 -15.58 4.52
N VAL A 93 4.37 -16.89 4.35
CA VAL A 93 3.80 -17.78 5.36
C VAL A 93 4.90 -18.70 5.86
N GLU A 94 5.10 -18.77 7.17
CA GLU A 94 6.05 -19.68 7.82
C GLU A 94 5.32 -20.46 8.91
N GLY A 95 5.09 -21.75 8.66
CA GLY A 95 4.24 -22.57 9.53
C GLY A 95 2.81 -22.01 9.60
N ASP A 96 2.37 -21.63 10.80
CA ASP A 96 1.04 -21.06 11.04
C ASP A 96 1.02 -19.53 11.01
N ASP A 97 2.17 -18.88 10.87
CA ASP A 97 2.31 -17.42 10.97
C ASP A 97 2.38 -16.76 9.59
N ILE A 98 1.67 -15.64 9.44
CA ILE A 98 1.65 -14.83 8.23
C ILE A 98 2.42 -13.53 8.48
N TYR A 99 3.36 -13.27 7.58
CA TYR A 99 4.22 -12.10 7.57
C TYR A 99 3.95 -11.27 6.33
N VAL A 100 4.00 -9.95 6.49
CA VAL A 100 3.94 -9.00 5.39
C VAL A 100 5.20 -8.16 5.38
N LYS A 101 5.79 -7.99 4.21
CA LYS A 101 6.92 -7.09 4.01
C LYS A 101 6.40 -5.67 4.09
N LYS A 102 6.92 -4.91 5.06
CA LYS A 102 6.64 -3.48 5.15
C LYS A 102 7.02 -2.82 3.84
N GLY A 103 6.11 -1.98 3.32
CA GLY A 103 6.50 -0.97 2.37
C GLY A 103 7.58 -0.15 3.04
N ILE A 104 8.78 -0.13 2.47
CA ILE A 104 9.65 1.01 2.73
C ILE A 104 8.89 2.14 2.05
N LEU A 105 8.17 2.95 2.84
CA LEU A 105 7.96 4.34 2.46
C LEU A 105 9.37 4.86 2.21
N ASP A 106 9.75 4.90 0.94
CA ASP A 106 11.09 5.20 0.46
C ASP A 106 11.41 6.68 0.74
N LEU A 107 11.53 7.00 2.03
CA LEU A 107 12.33 8.10 2.53
C LEU A 107 13.79 7.90 2.10
N VAL A 108 14.18 6.68 1.71
CA VAL A 108 15.48 6.39 1.11
C VAL A 108 15.54 6.85 -0.36
N GLU A 109 14.51 6.62 -1.19
CA GLU A 109 14.50 7.21 -2.56
C GLU A 109 14.27 8.71 -2.60
N VAL A 110 13.55 9.29 -1.62
CA VAL A 110 13.54 10.75 -1.51
C VAL A 110 14.97 11.23 -1.25
N LYS A 111 15.68 10.66 -0.26
CA LYS A 111 17.06 11.09 0.08
C LYS A 111 18.09 10.96 -1.05
N THR A 112 17.93 10.04 -1.99
CA THR A 112 18.86 9.91 -3.13
C THR A 112 18.60 10.93 -4.25
N TYR A 113 17.43 11.57 -4.28
CA TYR A 113 17.04 12.58 -5.28
C TYR A 113 17.08 14.04 -4.79
N ILE A 114 17.31 14.28 -3.51
CA ILE A 114 17.50 15.63 -2.94
C ILE A 114 18.98 15.95 -2.83
N THR A 115 19.37 17.08 -3.38
CA THR A 115 20.73 17.62 -3.24
C THR A 115 21.09 17.82 -1.76
N LYS A 116 22.39 17.82 -1.39
CA LYS A 116 22.86 18.08 -0.01
C LYS A 116 22.17 19.29 0.64
N LYS A 117 21.94 20.35 -0.14
CA LYS A 117 21.28 21.58 0.29
C LYS A 117 19.79 21.39 0.64
N GLN A 118 19.10 20.47 -0.01
CA GLN A 118 17.71 20.12 0.28
C GLN A 118 17.61 19.15 1.46
N ALA A 119 18.59 18.24 1.63
CA ALA A 119 18.65 17.35 2.79
C ALA A 119 18.83 18.14 4.11
N GLU A 120 19.73 19.13 4.14
CA GLU A 120 19.93 20.02 5.30
C GLU A 120 18.70 20.88 5.63
N ALA A 121 17.90 21.23 4.62
CA ALA A 121 16.65 21.96 4.81
C ALA A 121 15.55 21.07 5.42
N ILE A 122 15.53 19.79 5.04
CA ILE A 122 14.57 18.79 5.52
C ILE A 122 14.84 18.40 6.98
N GLU A 123 16.11 18.31 7.40
CA GLU A 123 16.47 18.05 8.80
C GLU A 123 16.02 19.15 9.78
N LYS A 124 15.72 20.35 9.27
CA LYS A 124 15.23 21.49 10.05
C LYS A 124 13.70 21.57 10.09
N LEU A 125 13.00 20.72 9.34
CA LEU A 125 11.53 20.69 9.32
C LEU A 125 11.01 19.71 10.37
N SER A 126 10.03 20.15 11.16
CA SER A 126 9.30 19.31 12.12
C SER A 126 7.84 19.14 11.72
N GLY A 127 7.25 17.99 12.05
CA GLY A 127 5.80 17.78 11.95
C GLY A 127 5.23 17.76 10.52
N THR A 128 4.09 18.42 10.31
CA THR A 128 3.29 18.39 9.07
C THR A 128 4.01 18.98 7.84
N ASP A 129 5.04 19.79 8.06
CA ASP A 129 5.81 20.44 6.99
C ASP A 129 6.75 19.45 6.29
N LEU A 130 7.22 18.42 7.01
CA LEU A 130 8.00 17.34 6.41
C LEU A 130 7.16 16.52 5.44
N VAL A 131 5.89 16.27 5.77
CA VAL A 131 4.95 15.50 4.95
C VAL A 131 4.53 16.29 3.70
N ARG A 132 4.35 17.62 3.82
CA ARG A 132 4.09 18.49 2.66
C ARG A 132 5.31 18.62 1.75
N ALA A 133 6.50 18.84 2.32
CA ALA A 133 7.74 18.99 1.55
C ALA A 133 8.11 17.70 0.81
N THR A 134 7.98 16.54 1.46
CA THR A 134 8.20 15.25 0.81
C THR A 134 7.16 14.97 -0.27
N ARG A 135 5.88 15.28 -0.06
CA ARG A 135 4.84 15.13 -1.11
C ARG A 135 5.09 16.03 -2.32
N TYR A 136 5.54 17.27 -2.14
CA TYR A 136 5.89 18.17 -3.25
C TYR A 136 7.16 17.72 -3.99
N ALA A 137 8.20 17.33 -3.25
CA ALA A 137 9.45 16.83 -3.84
C ALA A 137 9.22 15.52 -4.62
N LEU A 138 8.43 14.60 -4.06
CA LEU A 138 8.07 13.34 -4.70
C LEU A 138 7.29 13.56 -6.00
N MET A 139 6.35 14.52 -6.01
CA MET A 139 5.58 14.86 -7.21
C MET A 139 6.45 15.43 -8.35
N GLU A 140 7.48 16.22 -8.04
CA GLU A 140 8.39 16.75 -9.06
C GLU A 140 9.37 15.70 -9.58
N VAL A 141 9.85 14.80 -8.71
CA VAL A 141 10.68 13.64 -9.11
C VAL A 141 9.86 12.69 -9.99
N TYR A 142 8.61 12.40 -9.61
CA TYR A 142 7.72 11.53 -10.38
C TYR A 142 7.40 12.09 -11.78
N LYS A 143 7.15 13.41 -11.89
CA LYS A 143 6.98 14.09 -13.18
C LYS A 143 8.22 14.04 -14.06
N LYS A 144 9.42 13.98 -13.46
CA LYS A 144 10.68 13.91 -14.21
C LYS A 144 10.95 12.49 -14.71
N ALA A 145 10.83 11.49 -13.83
CA ALA A 145 10.98 10.08 -14.20
C ALA A 145 9.99 9.67 -15.31
N PHE A 146 8.73 10.11 -15.23
CA PHE A 146 7.72 9.77 -16.25
C PHE A 146 7.94 10.47 -17.61
N ARG A 147 8.70 11.57 -17.66
CA ARG A 147 9.07 12.24 -18.92
C ARG A 147 10.24 11.55 -19.61
N GLU A 148 11.15 10.98 -18.83
CA GLU A 148 12.33 10.26 -19.33
C GLU A 148 11.96 8.85 -19.84
N GLU A 149 10.89 8.24 -19.32
CA GLU A 149 10.39 6.93 -19.77
C GLU A 149 9.56 6.99 -21.07
N LYS A 150 9.18 8.20 -21.52
CA LYS A 150 8.40 8.44 -22.75
C LYS A 150 9.19 9.14 -23.87
N ALA A 151 10.48 9.38 -23.68
CA ALA A 151 11.40 9.95 -24.66
C ALA A 151 12.26 8.86 -25.30
#